data_AF-W5MAE2-F1
#
_entry.id   AF-W5MAE2-F1
#
_cell.length_a   1.000
_cell.length_b   1.000
_cell.length_c   1.000
_cell.angle_alpha   90.00
_cell.angle_beta   90.00
_cell.angle_gamma   90.00
#
_symmetry.space_group_name_H-M   'P 1'
#
loop_
_entity.id
_entity.type
_entity.pdbx_description
1 polymer ?
#
loop_
_entity_poly.entity_id
_entity_poly.type
_entity_poly.pdbx_seq_one_letter_code
_entity_poly.pdbx_strand_id
1 'polypeptide(L)'
;DRARHEQELEAFAQSMVELLGDQDAKRLACPVYWKKPCLCIQSHIKGTGDAEDGCHSRALQILALLKEAKVLSTQKCYDLSTVQLQGKMKKPVVGLGNGQRKSREFEEFVLTNRKVLREELKLCERACQRILGYSNNFLHKRLITDPQKKERIERTKGKRTLGLLKPITDLWKNRCCLDNCVVMAHTHWQLLQDWRERARSGQAEARRVLAEMLTPSGGGRCNCYKFIMWVTGCSQSTISKVSDQMKKTGGKREPPPHGLKKW
;
A
#
# COMPACT_ATOMS: atom_id res chain seq x y z
N ASP A 1 -1.36 -20.24 9.64
CA ASP A 1 -1.72 -18.89 10.12
C ASP A 1 -2.42 -18.01 9.11
N ARG A 2 -1.81 -17.67 7.97
CA ARG A 2 -2.45 -16.78 6.99
C ARG A 2 -3.75 -17.34 6.39
N ALA A 3 -3.76 -18.61 5.99
CA ALA A 3 -4.97 -19.27 5.47
C ALA A 3 -6.09 -19.33 6.53
N ARG A 4 -5.74 -19.61 7.78
CA ARG A 4 -6.68 -19.57 8.92
C ARG A 4 -7.27 -18.17 9.09
N HIS A 5 -6.44 -17.14 9.02
CA HIS A 5 -6.91 -15.75 9.09
C HIS A 5 -7.86 -15.40 7.94
N GLU A 6 -7.60 -15.89 6.71
CA GLU A 6 -8.49 -15.65 5.57
C GLU A 6 -9.86 -16.30 5.78
N GLN A 7 -9.91 -17.50 6.38
CA GLN A 7 -11.18 -18.15 6.76
C GLN A 7 -11.92 -17.39 7.87
N GLU A 8 -11.21 -17.00 8.95
CA GLU A 8 -11.77 -16.19 10.03
C GLU A 8 -12.32 -14.84 9.53
N LEU A 9 -11.62 -14.25 8.55
CA LEU A 9 -12.02 -12.99 7.92
C LEU A 9 -13.32 -13.15 7.12
N GLU A 10 -13.44 -14.23 6.34
CA GLU A 10 -14.64 -14.52 5.57
C GLU A 10 -15.84 -14.80 6.48
N ALA A 11 -15.62 -15.60 7.55
CA ALA A 11 -16.66 -15.86 8.55
C ALA A 11 -17.13 -14.57 9.23
N PHE A 12 -16.22 -13.68 9.61
CA PHE A 12 -16.58 -12.38 10.17
C PHE A 12 -17.33 -11.50 9.16
N ALA A 13 -16.90 -11.49 7.89
CA ALA A 13 -17.57 -10.71 6.86
C ALA A 13 -19.00 -11.22 6.62
N GLN A 14 -19.20 -12.53 6.66
CA GLN A 14 -20.50 -13.17 6.54
C GLN A 14 -21.41 -12.84 7.74
N SER A 15 -20.88 -12.89 8.96
CA SER A 15 -21.66 -12.53 10.15
C SER A 15 -22.09 -11.06 10.16
N MET A 16 -21.31 -10.15 9.54
CA MET A 16 -21.72 -8.76 9.33
C MET A 16 -22.86 -8.59 8.32
N VAL A 17 -22.90 -9.44 7.28
CA VAL A 17 -24.02 -9.45 6.32
C VAL A 17 -25.30 -9.92 7.00
N GLU A 18 -25.21 -10.97 7.82
CA GLU A 18 -26.35 -11.50 8.58
C GLU A 18 -26.84 -10.48 9.63
N LEU A 19 -25.91 -9.86 10.36
CA LEU A 19 -26.24 -8.87 11.39
C LEU A 19 -26.93 -7.62 10.83
N LEU A 20 -26.49 -7.13 9.65
CA LEU A 20 -26.99 -5.86 9.08
C LEU A 20 -28.02 -6.06 7.96
N GLY A 21 -28.24 -7.29 7.50
CA GLY A 21 -29.11 -7.59 6.35
C GLY A 21 -28.64 -6.98 5.04
N ASP A 22 -27.34 -6.67 4.89
CA ASP A 22 -26.79 -5.95 3.74
C ASP A 22 -25.52 -6.59 3.18
N GLN A 23 -25.50 -6.85 1.87
CA GLN A 23 -24.35 -7.45 1.18
C GLN A 23 -23.11 -6.54 1.15
N ASP A 24 -23.27 -5.22 1.17
CA ASP A 24 -22.13 -4.29 1.26
C ASP A 24 -21.41 -4.43 2.62
N ALA A 25 -22.06 -5.00 3.65
CA ALA A 25 -21.45 -5.27 4.95
C ALA A 25 -20.28 -6.27 4.88
N LYS A 26 -20.18 -7.08 3.82
CA LYS A 26 -19.01 -7.95 3.55
C LYS A 26 -17.70 -7.15 3.46
N ARG A 27 -17.78 -5.84 3.22
CA ARG A 27 -16.62 -4.93 3.16
C ARG A 27 -16.15 -4.46 4.54
N LEU A 28 -16.92 -4.69 5.60
CA LEU A 28 -16.61 -4.32 6.99
C LEU A 28 -15.59 -5.24 7.66
N ALA A 29 -14.57 -5.67 6.92
CA ALA A 29 -13.53 -6.55 7.41
C ALA A 29 -12.17 -6.08 6.88
N CYS A 30 -11.17 -5.97 7.76
CA CYS A 30 -9.84 -5.53 7.36
C CYS A 30 -9.03 -6.71 6.80
N PRO A 31 -8.63 -6.70 5.52
CA PRO A 31 -7.94 -7.83 4.89
C PRO A 31 -6.41 -7.81 5.10
N VAL A 32 -5.89 -6.89 5.92
CA VAL A 32 -4.45 -6.69 6.02
C VAL A 32 -3.83 -7.74 6.94
N TYR A 33 -2.94 -8.54 6.35
CA TYR A 33 -2.09 -9.49 7.07
C TYR A 33 -0.63 -9.22 6.75
N TRP A 34 0.20 -9.00 7.79
CA TRP A 34 1.65 -8.93 7.64
C TRP A 34 2.31 -10.07 8.42
N LYS A 35 2.78 -9.82 9.64
CA LYS A 35 3.21 -10.87 10.58
C LYS A 35 2.07 -11.37 11.47
N LYS A 36 1.09 -10.50 11.71
CA LYS A 36 -0.14 -10.73 12.46
C LYS A 36 -1.31 -10.06 11.72
N PRO A 37 -2.55 -10.53 11.93
CA PRO A 37 -3.71 -9.90 11.31
C PRO A 37 -3.92 -8.48 11.88
N CYS A 38 -4.31 -7.54 11.02
CA CYS A 38 -4.48 -6.14 11.43
C CYS A 38 -5.74 -5.93 12.28
N LEU A 39 -6.86 -6.55 11.89
CA LEU A 39 -8.14 -6.56 12.61
C LEU A 39 -8.75 -5.20 12.98
N CYS A 40 -8.22 -4.07 12.52
CA CYS A 40 -8.66 -2.74 13.01
C CYS A 40 -10.17 -2.47 12.85
N ILE A 41 -10.80 -2.88 11.74
CA ILE A 41 -12.26 -2.74 11.57
C ILE A 41 -12.99 -3.64 12.57
N GLN A 42 -12.56 -4.90 12.67
CA GLN A 42 -13.15 -5.90 13.54
C GLN A 42 -13.04 -5.50 15.02
N SER A 43 -11.89 -4.98 15.43
CA SER A 43 -11.65 -4.46 16.79
C SER A 43 -12.51 -3.24 17.09
N HIS A 44 -12.69 -2.33 16.13
CA HIS A 44 -13.57 -1.18 16.31
C HIS A 44 -15.03 -1.63 16.46
N ILE A 45 -15.52 -2.51 15.57
CA ILE A 45 -16.91 -2.99 15.59
C ILE A 45 -17.20 -3.77 16.88
N LYS A 46 -16.35 -4.74 17.24
CA LYS A 46 -16.53 -5.53 18.47
C LYS A 46 -16.41 -4.68 19.75
N GLY A 47 -15.60 -3.62 19.71
CA GLY A 47 -15.30 -2.79 20.87
C GLY A 47 -14.58 -3.55 21.97
N THR A 48 -14.24 -2.83 23.03
CA THR A 48 -13.69 -3.40 24.26
C THR A 48 -14.76 -3.38 25.33
N GLY A 49 -15.55 -4.46 25.45
CA GLY A 49 -16.44 -4.68 26.58
C GLY A 49 -17.87 -4.12 26.49
N ASP A 50 -18.34 -3.68 25.32
CA ASP A 50 -19.71 -3.17 25.15
C ASP A 50 -20.71 -4.30 24.85
N ALA A 51 -21.96 -4.11 25.28
CA ALA A 51 -23.11 -4.95 24.94
C ALA A 51 -23.32 -5.05 23.41
N GLU A 52 -24.01 -6.10 22.95
CA GLU A 52 -24.23 -6.38 21.52
C GLU A 52 -24.79 -5.19 20.71
N ASP A 53 -25.60 -4.33 21.35
CA ASP A 53 -26.15 -3.10 20.77
C ASP A 53 -25.08 -2.11 20.29
N GLY A 54 -23.94 -2.04 21.00
CA GLY A 54 -22.80 -1.19 20.62
C GLY A 54 -22.09 -1.70 19.36
N CYS A 55 -22.05 -3.03 19.17
CA CYS A 55 -21.49 -3.66 17.98
C CYS A 55 -22.34 -3.33 16.73
N HIS A 56 -23.65 -3.51 16.84
CA HIS A 56 -24.58 -3.22 15.74
C HIS A 56 -24.53 -1.74 15.34
N SER A 57 -24.56 -0.81 16.29
CA SER A 57 -24.50 0.63 16.03
C SER A 57 -23.20 1.05 15.31
N ARG A 58 -22.03 0.57 15.78
CA ARG A 58 -20.74 0.87 15.13
C ARG A 58 -20.66 0.30 13.71
N ALA A 59 -21.18 -0.91 13.51
CA ALA A 59 -21.20 -1.54 12.19
C ALA A 59 -22.10 -0.75 11.22
N LEU A 60 -23.27 -0.28 11.67
CA LEU A 60 -24.15 0.60 10.89
C LEU A 60 -23.49 1.92 10.52
N GLN A 61 -22.77 2.56 11.45
CA GLN A 61 -22.05 3.82 11.16
C GLN A 61 -21.03 3.64 10.03
N ILE A 62 -20.23 2.58 10.07
CA ILE A 62 -19.25 2.31 8.99
C ILE A 62 -19.97 1.93 7.69
N LEU A 63 -21.07 1.18 7.75
CA LEU A 63 -21.86 0.84 6.57
C LEU A 63 -22.46 2.08 5.91
N ALA A 64 -22.95 3.04 6.69
CA ALA A 64 -23.46 4.31 6.19
C ALA A 64 -22.38 5.08 5.42
N LEU A 65 -21.18 5.22 5.99
CA LEU A 65 -20.04 5.85 5.31
C LEU A 65 -19.69 5.15 4.00
N LEU A 66 -19.76 3.82 3.98
CA LEU A 66 -19.48 3.03 2.79
C LEU A 66 -20.51 3.26 1.69
N LYS A 67 -21.81 3.26 2.05
CA LYS A 67 -22.90 3.51 1.10
C LYS A 67 -22.83 4.92 0.53
N GLU A 68 -22.62 5.91 1.39
CA GLU A 68 -22.47 7.29 0.95
C GLU A 68 -21.25 7.45 0.03
N ALA A 69 -20.10 6.87 0.40
CA ALA A 69 -18.93 6.84 -0.48
C ALA A 69 -19.23 6.20 -1.84
N LYS A 70 -20.01 5.10 -1.86
CA LYS A 70 -20.40 4.40 -3.10
C LYS A 70 -21.24 5.30 -4.00
N VAL A 71 -22.25 5.98 -3.45
CA VAL A 71 -23.09 6.95 -4.17
C VAL A 71 -22.28 8.14 -4.68
N LEU A 72 -21.47 8.76 -3.83
CA LEU A 72 -20.63 9.90 -4.22
C LEU A 72 -19.58 9.47 -5.27
N SER A 73 -19.10 8.23 -5.22
CA SER A 73 -18.10 7.75 -6.18
C SER A 73 -18.61 7.63 -7.61
N THR A 74 -19.94 7.50 -7.81
CA THR A 74 -20.56 7.46 -9.14
C THR A 74 -20.80 8.83 -9.72
N GLN A 75 -20.83 9.88 -8.88
CA GLN A 75 -20.97 11.26 -9.33
C GLN A 75 -19.75 11.67 -10.16
N LYS A 76 -20.04 12.21 -11.34
CA LYS A 76 -19.04 12.77 -12.24
C LYS A 76 -18.94 14.27 -12.01
N CYS A 77 -17.76 14.82 -12.31
CA CYS A 77 -17.53 16.28 -12.24
C CYS A 77 -18.08 17.03 -13.47
N TYR A 78 -18.87 16.37 -14.32
CA TYR A 78 -19.51 16.93 -15.49
C TYR A 78 -20.91 16.33 -15.58
N ASP A 79 -21.85 17.11 -16.08
CA ASP A 79 -23.21 16.67 -16.31
C ASP A 79 -23.29 15.93 -17.66
N LEU A 80 -23.91 14.75 -17.65
CA LEU A 80 -24.06 13.91 -18.84
C LEU A 80 -25.04 14.52 -19.85
N SER A 81 -26.02 15.31 -19.36
CA SER A 81 -27.06 15.91 -20.20
C SER A 81 -26.50 17.05 -21.07
N THR A 82 -25.58 17.85 -20.53
CA THR A 82 -24.84 18.90 -21.26
C THR A 82 -23.88 18.34 -22.31
N VAL A 83 -23.40 17.10 -22.14
CA VAL A 83 -22.53 16.41 -23.12
C VAL A 83 -23.33 15.79 -24.27
N GLN A 84 -24.59 15.39 -24.05
CA GLN A 84 -25.46 14.82 -25.10
C GLN A 84 -26.11 15.87 -26.01
N LEU A 85 -26.34 17.09 -25.51
CA LEU A 85 -26.96 18.18 -26.29
C LEU A 85 -26.02 18.81 -27.33
N GLN A 86 -24.70 18.61 -27.22
CA GLN A 86 -23.71 19.12 -28.17
C GLN A 86 -23.40 18.09 -29.28
N GLY A 87 -24.39 17.85 -30.14
CA GLY A 87 -24.18 17.59 -31.57
C GLY A 87 -23.48 16.30 -32.00
N LYS A 88 -24.16 15.56 -32.88
CA LYS A 88 -23.53 14.70 -33.89
C LYS A 88 -22.35 15.47 -34.51
N MET A 89 -21.16 14.86 -34.58
CA MET A 89 -19.88 15.40 -35.10
C MET A 89 -18.91 16.03 -34.08
N LYS A 90 -18.52 15.27 -33.06
CA LYS A 90 -17.13 15.02 -32.62
C LYS A 90 -17.25 14.22 -31.33
N LYS A 91 -16.67 13.02 -31.27
CA LYS A 91 -16.63 12.25 -30.01
C LYS A 91 -16.09 13.21 -28.93
N PRO A 92 -16.87 13.55 -27.88
CA PRO A 92 -16.40 14.47 -26.88
C PRO A 92 -15.12 13.89 -26.31
N VAL A 93 -14.12 14.73 -26.07
CA VAL A 93 -12.85 14.35 -25.44
C VAL A 93 -13.12 14.07 -23.95
N VAL A 94 -14.01 13.11 -23.68
CA VAL A 94 -14.02 12.31 -22.45
C VAL A 94 -12.84 11.34 -22.58
N GLY A 95 -11.64 11.91 -22.71
CA GLY A 95 -10.39 11.25 -23.01
C GLY A 95 -9.33 11.67 -22.02
N LEU A 96 -8.54 10.69 -21.55
CA LEU A 96 -7.37 10.81 -20.67
C LEU A 96 -7.44 11.92 -19.60
N GLY A 97 -8.27 11.73 -18.58
CA GLY A 97 -8.20 12.51 -17.32
C GLY A 97 -9.56 12.84 -16.73
N ASN A 98 -10.48 13.37 -17.54
CA ASN A 98 -11.79 13.81 -17.05
C ASN A 98 -12.75 12.65 -16.74
N GLY A 99 -12.71 11.54 -17.47
CA GLY A 99 -13.52 10.34 -17.15
C GLY A 99 -13.18 9.70 -15.79
N GLN A 100 -11.95 9.95 -15.30
CA GLN A 100 -11.42 9.47 -14.02
C GLN A 100 -11.53 10.52 -12.90
N ARG A 101 -11.90 11.77 -13.23
CA ARG A 101 -12.07 12.84 -12.25
C ARG A 101 -13.33 12.58 -11.44
N LYS A 102 -13.17 12.60 -10.11
CA LYS A 102 -14.27 12.47 -9.16
C LYS A 102 -14.90 13.83 -8.91
N SER A 103 -16.15 13.83 -8.46
CA SER A 103 -16.84 15.05 -8.03
C SER A 103 -16.10 15.68 -6.84
N ARG A 104 -16.30 16.99 -6.65
CA ARG A 104 -15.65 17.72 -5.55
C ARG A 104 -16.17 17.23 -4.20
N GLU A 105 -17.46 16.92 -4.16
CA GLU A 105 -18.20 16.37 -3.03
C GLU A 105 -17.60 15.03 -2.59
N PHE A 106 -17.32 14.11 -3.54
CA PHE A 106 -16.63 12.87 -3.22
C PHE A 106 -15.22 13.13 -2.68
N GLU A 107 -14.50 14.12 -3.22
CA GLU A 107 -13.16 14.42 -2.76
C GLU A 107 -13.12 14.92 -1.32
N GLU A 108 -13.95 15.91 -1.00
CA GLU A 108 -14.08 16.48 0.35
C GLU A 108 -14.57 15.41 1.34
N PHE A 109 -15.57 14.62 0.95
CA PHE A 109 -16.08 13.51 1.75
C PHE A 109 -14.98 12.51 2.11
N VAL A 110 -14.17 12.09 1.14
CA VAL A 110 -13.08 11.13 1.38
C VAL A 110 -12.03 11.74 2.30
N LEU A 111 -11.61 12.99 2.10
CA LEU A 111 -10.54 13.60 2.88
C LEU A 111 -10.95 13.82 4.34
N THR A 112 -12.16 14.32 4.58
CA THR A 112 -12.70 14.55 5.93
C THR A 112 -12.87 13.24 6.68
N ASN A 113 -13.58 12.27 6.11
CA ASN A 113 -13.82 10.99 6.77
C ASN A 113 -12.53 10.17 6.92
N ARG A 114 -11.59 10.26 5.96
CA ARG A 114 -10.30 9.58 6.10
C ARG A 114 -9.55 10.05 7.34
N LYS A 115 -9.60 11.36 7.66
CA LYS A 115 -8.97 11.91 8.86
C LYS A 115 -9.54 11.25 10.12
N VAL A 116 -10.87 11.24 10.27
CA VAL A 116 -11.58 10.59 11.38
C VAL A 116 -11.23 9.10 11.47
N LEU A 117 -11.36 8.35 10.36
CA LEU A 117 -11.09 6.91 10.36
C LEU A 117 -9.62 6.57 10.72
N ARG A 118 -8.65 7.39 10.30
CA ARG A 118 -7.22 7.16 10.55
C ARG A 118 -6.78 7.63 11.93
N GLU A 119 -7.22 8.82 12.34
CA GLU A 119 -6.72 9.52 13.52
C GLU A 119 -7.53 9.19 14.76
N GLU A 120 -8.85 9.07 14.65
CA GLU A 120 -9.75 8.80 15.79
C GLU A 120 -9.99 7.29 15.93
N LEU A 121 -10.45 6.62 14.87
CA LEU A 121 -10.77 5.19 14.92
C LEU A 121 -9.55 4.26 14.73
N LYS A 122 -8.36 4.84 14.50
CA LYS A 122 -7.09 4.12 14.30
C LYS A 122 -7.13 3.02 13.24
N LEU A 123 -7.98 3.16 12.23
CA LEU A 123 -8.06 2.21 11.12
C LEU A 123 -6.82 2.29 10.24
N CYS A 124 -6.41 1.18 9.64
CA CYS A 124 -5.31 1.18 8.69
C CYS A 124 -5.75 1.80 7.35
N GLU A 125 -4.80 2.30 6.56
CA GLU A 125 -5.10 2.92 5.25
C GLU A 125 -5.94 2.02 4.33
N ARG A 126 -5.66 0.71 4.36
CA ARG A 126 -6.38 -0.27 3.54
C ARG A 126 -7.83 -0.44 3.99
N ALA A 127 -8.11 -0.33 5.29
CA ALA A 127 -9.46 -0.30 5.83
C ALA A 127 -10.19 0.97 5.37
N CYS A 128 -9.55 2.14 5.49
CA CYS A 128 -10.14 3.41 5.03
C CYS A 128 -10.48 3.38 3.54
N GLN A 129 -9.59 2.84 2.69
CA GLN A 129 -9.86 2.66 1.25
C GLN A 129 -11.04 1.72 0.98
N ARG A 130 -11.19 0.68 1.81
CA ARG A 130 -12.25 -0.30 1.66
C ARG A 130 -13.60 0.29 2.07
N ILE A 131 -13.65 1.18 3.06
CA ILE A 131 -14.85 1.90 3.50
C ILE A 131 -15.18 3.02 2.50
N LEU A 132 -14.25 3.95 2.28
CA LEU A 132 -14.46 5.18 1.50
C LEU A 132 -14.29 5.00 -0.02
N GLY A 133 -13.96 3.80 -0.49
CA GLY A 133 -13.96 3.47 -1.93
C GLY A 133 -12.92 4.18 -2.80
N TYR A 134 -11.91 4.83 -2.23
CA TYR A 134 -10.85 5.49 -3.00
C TYR A 134 -9.63 4.58 -3.25
N SER A 135 -8.82 4.94 -4.25
CA SER A 135 -7.58 4.24 -4.59
C SER A 135 -6.33 4.98 -4.09
N ASN A 136 -5.18 4.32 -4.00
CA ASN A 136 -3.91 5.00 -3.71
C ASN A 136 -3.60 6.13 -4.72
N ASN A 137 -4.02 5.98 -5.98
CA ASN A 137 -3.82 7.00 -7.00
C ASN A 137 -4.66 8.24 -6.71
N PHE A 138 -5.85 8.08 -6.12
CA PHE A 138 -6.68 9.20 -5.70
C PHE A 138 -5.94 10.09 -4.69
N LEU A 139 -5.17 9.55 -3.76
CA LEU A 139 -4.47 10.39 -2.78
C LEU A 139 -3.25 11.12 -3.37
N HIS A 140 -2.51 10.45 -4.26
CA HIS A 140 -1.15 10.89 -4.58
C HIS A 140 -0.85 11.17 -6.05
N LYS A 141 -1.76 10.83 -6.98
CA LYS A 141 -1.50 11.04 -8.41
C LYS A 141 -1.99 12.43 -8.80
N ARG A 142 -1.09 13.26 -9.31
CA ARG A 142 -1.44 14.50 -10.02
C ARG A 142 -2.12 14.16 -11.33
N LEU A 143 -3.23 14.83 -11.62
CA LEU A 143 -3.89 14.69 -12.90
C LEU A 143 -3.10 15.52 -13.92
N ILE A 144 -2.69 14.89 -15.02
CA ILE A 144 -2.00 15.60 -16.12
C ILE A 144 -2.89 16.72 -16.68
N THR A 145 -4.20 16.48 -16.67
CA THR A 145 -5.23 17.42 -17.13
C THR A 145 -5.53 18.56 -16.17
N ASP A 146 -4.95 18.56 -14.96
CA ASP A 146 -5.15 19.62 -13.97
C ASP A 146 -3.83 19.87 -13.21
N PRO A 147 -2.86 20.54 -13.85
CA PRO A 147 -1.53 20.78 -13.28
C PRO A 147 -1.54 21.74 -12.09
N GLN A 148 -2.61 22.54 -11.91
CA GLN A 148 -2.77 23.42 -10.76
C GLN A 148 -3.17 22.65 -9.49
N LYS A 149 -3.86 21.51 -9.64
CA LYS A 149 -4.27 20.67 -8.52
C LYS A 149 -3.10 19.82 -7.99
N LYS A 150 -2.56 20.22 -6.83
CA LYS A 150 -1.49 19.50 -6.12
C LYS A 150 -1.96 18.12 -5.63
N GLU A 151 -1.01 17.30 -5.20
CA GLU A 151 -1.30 16.02 -4.55
C GLU A 151 -2.19 16.25 -3.33
N ARG A 152 -3.23 15.42 -3.15
CA ARG A 152 -4.17 15.58 -2.03
C ARG A 152 -3.52 15.27 -0.69
N ILE A 153 -2.49 14.42 -0.71
CA ILE A 153 -1.64 14.09 0.43
C ILE A 153 -0.19 13.97 -0.05
N GLU A 154 0.73 14.57 0.71
CA GLU A 154 2.16 14.45 0.45
C GLU A 154 2.63 12.99 0.57
N ARG A 155 3.35 12.53 -0.45
CA ARG A 155 4.02 11.24 -0.38
C ARG A 155 5.21 11.31 0.57
N THR A 156 5.26 10.42 1.55
CA THR A 156 6.51 10.14 2.27
C THR A 156 7.49 9.45 1.31
N LYS A 157 8.47 10.21 0.83
CA LYS A 157 9.55 9.68 -0.01
C LYS A 157 10.50 8.83 0.85
N GLY A 158 11.01 7.73 0.29
CA GLY A 158 12.00 6.91 0.98
C GLY A 158 13.33 7.64 1.13
N LYS A 159 14.14 7.27 2.13
CA LYS A 159 15.46 7.88 2.41
C LYS A 159 16.33 7.98 1.16
N ARG A 160 16.29 6.96 0.30
CA ARG A 160 16.95 6.95 -1.00
C ARG A 160 16.56 8.12 -1.91
N THR A 161 15.26 8.30 -2.12
CA THR A 161 14.71 9.34 -3.00
C THR A 161 14.98 10.74 -2.46
N LEU A 162 15.18 10.86 -1.14
CA LEU A 162 15.56 12.10 -0.47
C LEU A 162 17.08 12.34 -0.44
N GLY A 163 17.91 11.42 -0.97
CA GLY A 163 19.37 11.54 -0.89
C GLY A 163 19.94 11.36 0.52
N LEU A 164 19.14 10.87 1.47
CA LEU A 164 19.49 10.76 2.90
C LEU A 164 20.19 9.45 3.27
N LEU A 165 20.81 8.77 2.30
CA LEU A 165 21.61 7.57 2.60
C LEU A 165 22.99 7.98 3.07
N LYS A 166 23.44 7.38 4.18
CA LYS A 166 24.81 7.56 4.66
C LYS A 166 25.82 7.06 3.60
N PRO A 167 27.01 7.67 3.50
CA PRO A 167 28.12 7.11 2.72
C PRO A 167 28.38 5.64 3.09
N ILE A 168 28.77 4.81 2.11
CA ILE A 168 29.08 3.39 2.38
C ILE A 168 30.17 3.28 3.45
N THR A 169 31.18 4.14 3.36
CA THR A 169 32.31 4.25 4.29
C THR A 169 31.90 4.60 5.72
N ASP A 170 30.68 5.07 5.97
CA ASP A 170 30.18 5.37 7.32
C ASP A 170 29.25 4.29 7.88
N LEU A 171 28.91 3.27 7.09
CA LEU A 171 27.97 2.24 7.52
C LEU A 171 28.53 1.38 8.66
N TRP A 172 29.83 1.09 8.65
CA TRP A 172 30.52 0.28 9.68
C TRP A 172 30.45 0.89 11.08
N LYS A 173 30.26 2.21 11.19
CA LYS A 173 30.10 2.93 12.46
C LYS A 173 28.79 2.58 13.20
N ASN A 174 27.87 1.84 12.57
CA ASN A 174 26.56 1.51 13.12
C ASN A 174 26.34 0.00 13.15
N ARG A 175 25.79 -0.53 14.24
CA ARG A 175 25.44 -1.96 14.32
C ARG A 175 24.12 -2.27 13.59
N CYS A 176 24.14 -3.23 12.66
CA CYS A 176 22.95 -3.65 11.90
C CYS A 176 22.23 -4.88 12.48
N CYS A 177 22.97 -5.88 12.96
CA CYS A 177 22.43 -7.11 13.55
C CYS A 177 23.47 -7.73 14.49
N LEU A 178 23.18 -8.92 15.03
CA LEU A 178 24.13 -9.69 15.84
C LEU A 178 25.39 -10.07 15.02
N ASP A 179 25.21 -10.50 13.77
CA ASP A 179 26.31 -10.87 12.85
C ASP A 179 27.09 -9.66 12.28
N ASN A 180 26.66 -8.44 12.58
CA ASN A 180 27.33 -7.21 12.19
C ASN A 180 27.68 -7.12 10.68
N CYS A 181 26.74 -7.42 9.78
CA CYS A 181 26.94 -7.38 8.32
C CYS A 181 27.60 -6.08 7.79
N VAL A 182 27.54 -4.97 8.54
CA VAL A 182 28.22 -3.72 8.19
C VAL A 182 29.74 -3.83 8.07
N VAL A 183 30.37 -4.90 8.58
CA VAL A 183 31.81 -5.15 8.37
C VAL A 183 32.15 -5.24 6.88
N MET A 184 31.19 -5.68 6.04
CA MET A 184 31.34 -5.64 4.58
C MET A 184 31.60 -4.24 4.04
N ALA A 185 31.15 -3.18 4.73
CA ALA A 185 31.41 -1.81 4.31
C ALA A 185 32.86 -1.38 4.54
N HIS A 186 33.63 -2.11 5.34
CA HIS A 186 35.07 -1.93 5.48
C HIS A 186 35.84 -2.81 4.48
N THR A 187 35.45 -4.08 4.34
CA THR A 187 36.21 -5.07 3.56
C THR A 187 35.85 -5.09 2.08
N HIS A 188 34.62 -4.75 1.70
CA HIS A 188 34.08 -4.86 0.34
C HIS A 188 33.32 -3.60 -0.06
N TRP A 189 33.84 -2.41 0.31
CA TRP A 189 33.15 -1.14 0.10
C TRP A 189 32.84 -0.85 -1.37
N GLN A 190 33.72 -1.23 -2.30
CA GLN A 190 33.52 -1.06 -3.75
C GLN A 190 32.32 -1.85 -4.24
N LEU A 191 32.22 -3.13 -3.86
CA LEU A 191 31.06 -3.97 -4.17
C LEU A 191 29.75 -3.35 -3.66
N LEU A 192 29.74 -2.80 -2.45
CA LEU A 192 28.54 -2.14 -1.91
C LEU A 192 28.20 -0.84 -2.67
N GLN A 193 29.21 -0.12 -3.13
CA GLN A 193 29.02 1.08 -3.95
C GLN A 193 28.42 0.70 -5.32
N ASP A 194 28.91 -0.36 -5.95
CA ASP A 194 28.39 -0.90 -7.20
C ASP A 194 26.95 -1.38 -7.05
N TRP A 195 26.65 -2.12 -5.96
CA TRP A 195 25.27 -2.51 -5.64
C TRP A 195 24.36 -1.31 -5.42
N ARG A 196 24.84 -0.27 -4.75
CA ARG A 196 24.06 0.96 -4.53
C ARG A 196 23.75 1.67 -5.86
N GLU A 197 24.72 1.77 -6.76
CA GLU A 197 24.55 2.41 -8.07
C GLU A 197 23.69 1.56 -9.02
N ARG A 198 23.93 0.25 -9.10
CA ARG A 198 23.08 -0.67 -9.86
C ARG A 198 21.64 -0.61 -9.39
N ALA A 199 21.41 -0.63 -8.08
CA ALA A 199 20.06 -0.51 -7.56
C ALA A 199 19.39 0.82 -7.97
N ARG A 200 20.17 1.86 -8.32
CA ARG A 200 19.67 3.21 -8.66
C ARG A 200 19.22 3.29 -10.11
N SER A 201 19.86 2.52 -10.98
CA SER A 201 19.57 2.49 -12.41
C SER A 201 18.12 2.11 -12.74
N GLY A 202 17.47 1.25 -11.93
CA GLY A 202 16.08 0.88 -12.17
C GLY A 202 15.51 -0.14 -11.19
N GLN A 203 14.20 -0.37 -11.28
CA GLN A 203 13.50 -1.33 -10.41
C GLN A 203 13.95 -2.77 -10.62
N ALA A 204 14.21 -3.16 -11.88
CA ALA A 204 14.69 -4.50 -12.21
C ALA A 204 16.07 -4.76 -11.59
N GLU A 205 17.02 -3.85 -11.82
CA GLU A 205 18.36 -3.94 -11.21
C GLU A 205 18.32 -3.87 -9.69
N ALA A 206 17.48 -3.02 -9.10
CA ALA A 206 17.30 -3.01 -7.65
C ALA A 206 16.88 -4.40 -7.13
N ARG A 207 15.97 -5.10 -7.81
CA ARG A 207 15.58 -6.45 -7.42
C ARG A 207 16.69 -7.47 -7.60
N ARG A 208 17.50 -7.36 -8.66
CA ARG A 208 18.68 -8.23 -8.87
C ARG A 208 19.71 -8.05 -7.78
N VAL A 209 20.07 -6.80 -7.47
CA VAL A 209 20.97 -6.46 -6.36
C VAL A 209 20.44 -7.00 -5.03
N LEU A 210 19.14 -6.85 -4.76
CA LEU A 210 18.53 -7.42 -3.56
C LEU A 210 18.67 -8.95 -3.51
N ALA A 211 18.48 -9.64 -4.64
CA ALA A 211 18.64 -11.08 -4.72
C ALA A 211 20.10 -11.53 -4.55
N GLU A 212 21.05 -10.76 -5.09
CA GLU A 212 22.48 -10.97 -4.85
C GLU A 212 22.83 -10.79 -3.38
N MET A 213 22.41 -9.69 -2.75
CA MET A 213 22.67 -9.44 -1.33
C MET A 213 22.00 -10.46 -0.40
N LEU A 214 20.86 -11.04 -0.81
CA LEU A 214 20.15 -12.08 -0.07
C LEU A 214 20.71 -13.49 -0.33
N THR A 215 21.61 -13.65 -1.31
CA THR A 215 22.30 -14.92 -1.54
C THR A 215 23.39 -15.09 -0.47
N PRO A 216 23.46 -16.23 0.23
CA PRO A 216 24.53 -16.50 1.18
C PRO A 216 25.91 -16.57 0.50
N SER A 217 26.91 -15.87 1.05
CA SER A 217 28.30 -15.99 0.62
C SER A 217 29.05 -16.93 1.58
N GLY A 218 29.27 -18.18 1.17
CA GLY A 218 30.27 -19.08 1.79
C GLY A 218 30.03 -19.57 3.23
N GLY A 219 28.88 -19.29 3.85
CA GLY A 219 28.61 -19.70 5.24
C GLY A 219 27.13 -19.86 5.59
N GLY A 220 26.26 -20.05 4.61
CA GLY A 220 24.81 -20.25 4.79
C GLY A 220 24.02 -19.03 5.28
N ARG A 221 24.67 -17.90 5.61
CA ARG A 221 24.03 -16.68 6.12
C ARG A 221 23.92 -15.60 5.03
N CYS A 222 22.75 -14.96 4.96
CA CYS A 222 22.48 -13.83 4.07
C CYS A 222 22.61 -12.49 4.80
N ASN A 223 22.74 -11.40 4.05
CA ASN A 223 22.79 -10.05 4.62
C ASN A 223 21.48 -9.71 5.36
N CYS A 224 21.59 -9.08 6.54
CA CYS A 224 20.42 -8.65 7.27
C CYS A 224 19.68 -7.51 6.54
N TYR A 225 18.36 -7.42 6.71
CA TYR A 225 17.56 -6.45 5.95
C TYR A 225 17.92 -5.01 6.29
N LYS A 226 18.30 -4.73 7.55
CA LYS A 226 18.73 -3.39 7.98
C LYS A 226 19.97 -2.93 7.21
N PHE A 227 20.93 -3.83 7.01
CA PHE A 227 22.13 -3.55 6.22
C PHE A 227 21.78 -3.34 4.74
N ILE A 228 20.97 -4.24 4.16
CA ILE A 228 20.51 -4.11 2.77
C ILE A 228 19.79 -2.77 2.54
N MET A 229 18.94 -2.34 3.47
CA MET A 229 18.27 -1.04 3.44
C MET A 229 19.25 0.13 3.47
N TRP A 230 20.33 0.05 4.25
CA TRP A 230 21.35 1.09 4.33
C TRP A 230 22.18 1.21 3.05
N VAL A 231 22.47 0.08 2.39
CA VAL A 231 23.22 0.04 1.13
C VAL A 231 22.34 0.52 -0.03
N THR A 232 21.18 -0.10 -0.22
CA THR A 232 20.34 0.09 -1.42
C THR A 232 19.29 1.19 -1.28
N GLY A 233 18.88 1.51 -0.05
CA GLY A 233 17.75 2.39 0.23
C GLY A 233 16.38 1.81 -0.15
N CYS A 234 16.30 0.52 -0.52
CA CYS A 234 15.04 -0.17 -0.77
C CYS A 234 14.23 -0.31 0.52
N SER A 235 12.89 -0.32 0.40
CA SER A 235 12.02 -0.54 1.55
C SER A 235 12.10 -1.97 2.05
N GLN A 236 11.88 -2.17 3.36
CA GLN A 236 11.70 -3.50 3.98
C GLN A 236 10.72 -4.37 3.18
N SER A 237 9.60 -3.79 2.73
CA SER A 237 8.58 -4.48 1.94
C SER A 237 9.08 -4.96 0.58
N THR A 238 10.00 -4.24 -0.05
CA THR A 238 10.61 -4.64 -1.32
C THR A 238 11.57 -5.81 -1.10
N ILE A 239 12.39 -5.72 -0.05
CA ILE A 239 13.34 -6.78 0.33
C ILE A 239 12.58 -8.07 0.66
N SER A 240 11.52 -7.99 1.48
CA SER A 240 10.66 -9.14 1.80
C SER A 240 10.12 -9.83 0.56
N LYS A 241 9.59 -9.07 -0.42
CA LYS A 241 9.05 -9.64 -1.66
C LYS A 241 10.11 -10.37 -2.49
N VAL A 242 11.34 -9.87 -2.54
CA VAL A 242 12.43 -10.55 -3.25
C VAL A 242 12.84 -11.82 -2.50
N SER A 243 12.96 -11.77 -1.18
CA SER A 243 13.25 -12.97 -0.37
C SER A 243 12.17 -14.04 -0.51
N ASP A 244 10.89 -13.67 -0.45
CA ASP A 244 9.77 -14.59 -0.61
C ASP A 244 9.76 -15.20 -2.02
N GLN A 245 10.05 -14.41 -3.06
CA GLN A 245 10.21 -14.92 -4.43
C GLN A 245 11.35 -15.95 -4.47
N MET A 246 12.53 -15.63 -3.93
CA MET A 246 13.68 -16.53 -3.94
C MET A 246 13.35 -17.84 -3.23
N LYS A 247 12.68 -17.79 -2.08
CA LYS A 247 12.21 -18.98 -1.35
C LYS A 247 11.27 -19.84 -2.19
N LYS A 248 10.26 -19.23 -2.82
CA LYS A 248 9.28 -19.95 -3.66
C LYS A 248 9.88 -20.57 -4.92
N THR A 249 10.96 -19.99 -5.43
CA THR A 249 11.55 -20.37 -6.73
C THR A 249 12.85 -21.17 -6.59
N GLY A 250 13.25 -21.55 -5.38
CA GLY A 250 14.51 -22.26 -5.15
C GLY A 250 15.76 -21.41 -5.44
N GLY A 251 15.66 -20.07 -5.31
CA GLY A 251 16.78 -19.16 -5.48
C GLY A 251 16.86 -18.42 -6.82
N LYS A 252 15.79 -18.42 -7.64
CA LYS A 252 15.79 -17.62 -8.89
C LYS A 252 15.93 -16.12 -8.56
N ARG A 253 16.97 -15.50 -9.13
CA ARG A 253 17.34 -14.10 -8.88
C ARG A 253 16.69 -13.12 -9.85
N GLU A 254 16.29 -13.60 -11.03
CA GLU A 254 15.71 -12.73 -12.05
C GLU A 254 14.35 -12.17 -11.62
N PRO A 255 14.13 -10.85 -11.74
CA PRO A 255 12.83 -10.27 -11.47
C PRO A 255 11.80 -10.81 -12.48
N PRO A 256 10.53 -10.96 -12.08
CA PRO A 256 9.48 -11.33 -13.02
C PRO A 256 9.36 -10.26 -14.13
N PRO A 257 9.02 -10.66 -15.36
CA PRO A 257 8.80 -9.73 -16.45
C PRO A 257 7.75 -8.67 -16.07
N HIS A 258 7.98 -7.43 -16.52
CA HIS A 258 7.22 -6.25 -16.11
C HIS A 258 5.71 -6.46 -16.31
N GLY A 259 4.92 -6.19 -15.26
CA GLY A 259 3.45 -6.31 -15.30
C GLY A 259 2.88 -7.65 -14.81
N LEU A 260 3.69 -8.69 -14.61
CA LEU A 260 3.22 -9.99 -14.13
C LEU A 260 3.59 -10.21 -12.66
N LYS A 261 2.58 -10.17 -11.77
CA LYS A 261 2.71 -10.70 -10.40
C LYS A 261 2.59 -12.22 -10.47
N LYS A 262 3.71 -12.93 -10.61
CA LYS A 262 3.70 -14.40 -10.50
C LYS A 262 3.74 -14.90 -9.05
N TRP A 263 4.20 -14.09 -8.09
CA TRP A 263 4.55 -14.54 -6.73
C TRP A 263 4.22 -13.54 -5.62
#